data_AF-A0AAU7IV72-F1
#
_entry.id   AF-A0AAU7IV72-F1
#
_cell.length_a   1.000
_cell.length_b   1.000
_cell.length_c   1.000
_cell.angle_alpha   90.00
_cell.angle_beta   90.00
_cell.angle_gamma   90.00
#
_symmetry.space_group_name_H-M   'P 1'
#
loop_
_entity.id
_entity.type
_entity.pdbx_description
1 polymer ?
#
loop_
_entity_poly.entity_id
_entity_poly.type
_entity_poly.pdbx_seq_one_letter_code
_entity_poly.pdbx_strand_id
1 'polypeptide(L)'
;MIMAKLKTAKGRKFLLCLLGVFIIAASVVTRATIGGVIEQYDIPLSDWTASMYAIQSAMICVYSMVFTILLAIPLGIYFLGGDEKH
;
A
#
# COMPACT_ATOMS: atom_id res chain seq x y z
N MET A 1 -2.87 -3.76 -23.78
CA MET A 1 -3.66 -4.94 -23.39
C MET A 1 -4.11 -4.90 -21.92
N ILE A 2 -3.23 -4.62 -20.94
CA ILE A 2 -3.60 -4.55 -19.50
C ILE A 2 -4.51 -3.35 -19.17
N MET A 3 -4.25 -2.18 -19.73
CA MET A 3 -5.07 -0.97 -19.51
C MET A 3 -6.54 -1.15 -19.95
N ALA A 4 -6.79 -1.98 -20.97
CA ALA A 4 -8.14 -2.30 -21.42
C ALA A 4 -8.87 -3.20 -20.42
N LYS A 5 -8.19 -4.17 -19.81
CA LYS A 5 -8.72 -5.04 -18.74
C LYS A 5 -9.06 -4.24 -17.47
N LEU A 6 -8.26 -3.23 -17.13
CA LEU A 6 -8.52 -2.33 -15.98
C LEU A 6 -9.75 -1.44 -16.16
N LYS A 7 -10.10 -1.09 -17.40
CA LYS A 7 -11.31 -0.31 -17.72
C LYS A 7 -12.62 -1.12 -17.64
N THR A 8 -12.55 -2.44 -17.50
CA THR A 8 -13.74 -3.29 -17.33
C THR A 8 -14.33 -3.13 -15.92
N ALA A 9 -15.60 -3.51 -15.73
CA ALA A 9 -16.24 -3.48 -14.41
C ALA A 9 -15.49 -4.33 -13.37
N LYS A 10 -14.89 -5.46 -13.79
CA LYS A 10 -14.03 -6.30 -12.94
C LYS A 10 -12.70 -5.62 -12.62
N GLY A 11 -12.08 -4.98 -13.61
CA GLY A 11 -10.85 -4.18 -13.44
C GLY A 11 -11.03 -3.01 -12.47
N ARG A 12 -12.17 -2.31 -12.52
CA ARG A 12 -12.48 -1.23 -11.59
C ARG A 12 -12.69 -1.74 -10.16
N LYS A 13 -13.34 -2.90 -9.97
CA LYS A 13 -13.47 -3.55 -8.64
C LYS A 13 -12.10 -3.96 -8.09
N PHE A 14 -11.24 -4.53 -8.94
CA PHE A 14 -9.86 -4.85 -8.57
C PHE A 14 -9.09 -3.61 -8.10
N LEU A 15 -9.16 -2.50 -8.84
CA LEU A 15 -8.51 -1.24 -8.45
C LEU A 15 -9.04 -0.70 -7.12
N LEU A 16 -10.35 -0.77 -6.88
CA LEU A 16 -10.94 -0.34 -5.61
C LEU A 16 -10.49 -1.24 -4.44
N CYS A 17 -10.45 -2.56 -4.63
CA CYS A 17 -9.91 -3.47 -3.62
C CYS A 17 -8.42 -3.21 -3.36
N LEU A 18 -7.64 -2.97 -4.42
CA LEU A 18 -6.22 -2.67 -4.31
C LEU A 18 -5.97 -1.35 -3.56
N LEU A 19 -6.78 -0.33 -3.82
CA LEU A 19 -6.76 0.92 -3.06
C LEU A 19 -7.12 0.69 -1.59
N GLY A 20 -8.12 -0.14 -1.30
CA GLY A 20 -8.47 -0.53 0.06
C GLY A 20 -7.30 -1.20 0.80
N VAL A 21 -6.62 -2.14 0.13
CA VAL A 21 -5.41 -2.78 0.67
C VAL A 21 -4.32 -1.74 0.93
N PHE A 22 -4.09 -0.82 0.00
CA PHE A 22 -3.09 0.23 0.18
C PHE A 22 -3.38 1.11 1.40
N ILE A 23 -4.63 1.53 1.60
CA ILE A 23 -5.03 2.35 2.75
C ILE A 23 -4.81 1.59 4.07
N ILE A 24 -5.17 0.30 4.12
CA ILE A 24 -4.96 -0.55 5.29
C ILE A 24 -3.46 -0.71 5.57
N ALA A 25 -2.66 -1.04 4.55
CA ALA A 25 -1.21 -1.18 4.68
C ALA A 25 -0.57 0.13 5.15
N ALA A 26 -0.93 1.26 4.54
CA ALA A 26 -0.45 2.58 4.95
C ALA A 26 -0.79 2.92 6.41
N SER A 27 -1.99 2.59 6.86
CA SER A 27 -2.42 2.83 8.25
C SER A 27 -1.59 2.00 9.25
N VAL A 28 -1.41 0.72 8.97
CA VAL A 28 -0.65 -0.20 9.84
C VAL A 28 0.84 0.18 9.87
N VAL A 29 1.43 0.41 8.69
CA VAL A 29 2.85 0.78 8.57
C VAL A 29 3.11 2.14 9.22
N THR A 30 2.23 3.13 9.03
CA THR A 30 2.37 4.44 9.70
C THR A 30 2.43 4.29 11.21
N ARG A 31 1.52 3.51 11.80
CA ARG A 31 1.52 3.24 13.24
C ARG A 31 2.82 2.56 13.69
N ALA A 32 3.29 1.56 12.93
CA ALA A 32 4.50 0.83 13.27
C ALA A 32 5.77 1.69 13.15
N THR A 33 5.91 2.47 12.08
CA THR A 33 7.08 3.32 11.83
C THR A 33 7.15 4.46 12.84
N ILE A 34 6.06 5.21 13.03
CA ILE A 34 6.04 6.34 13.96
C ILE A 34 6.17 5.85 15.40
N GLY A 35 5.38 4.83 15.78
CA GLY A 35 5.45 4.24 17.12
C GLY A 35 6.83 3.67 17.43
N GLY A 36 7.45 2.99 16.46
CA GLY A 36 8.80 2.46 16.62
C GLY A 36 9.86 3.53 16.82
N VAL A 37 9.80 4.66 16.10
CA VAL A 37 10.75 5.76 16.30
C VAL A 37 10.59 6.40 17.68
N ILE A 38 9.35 6.63 18.13
CA ILE A 38 9.08 7.20 19.45
C ILE A 38 9.58 6.25 20.54
N GLU A 39 9.28 4.96 20.44
CA GLU A 39 9.68 3.95 21.44
C GLU A 39 11.20 3.73 21.49
N GLN A 40 11.88 3.76 20.33
CA GLN A 40 13.31 3.46 20.25
C GLN A 40 14.22 4.65 20.58
N TYR A 41 13.80 5.86 20.22
CA TYR A 41 14.65 7.05 20.33
C TYR A 41 14.15 8.06 21.37
N ASP A 42 12.95 7.86 21.95
CA ASP A 42 12.30 8.78 22.90
C ASP A 42 12.12 10.21 22.35
N ILE A 43 12.09 10.34 21.01
CA ILE A 43 11.89 11.64 20.33
C ILE A 43 10.41 11.74 19.92
N PRO A 44 9.62 12.62 20.56
CA PRO A 44 8.23 12.81 20.18
C PRO A 44 8.12 13.42 18.79
N LEU A 45 7.00 13.19 18.11
CA LEU A 45 6.74 13.75 16.77
C LEU A 45 6.97 15.26 16.71
N SER A 46 6.61 16.02 17.76
CA SER A 46 6.80 17.47 17.82
C SER A 46 8.24 17.92 17.58
N ASP A 47 9.20 17.07 17.90
CA ASP A 47 10.63 17.40 17.92
C ASP A 47 11.37 16.84 16.69
N TRP A 48 10.63 16.25 15.76
CA TRP A 48 11.21 15.68 14.55
C TRP A 48 11.71 16.77 13.62
N THR A 49 12.93 16.57 13.11
CA THR A 49 13.46 17.41 12.04
C THR A 49 12.71 17.15 10.73
N ALA A 50 12.73 18.11 9.80
CA ALA A 50 12.12 17.96 8.48
C ALA A 50 12.66 16.71 7.74
N SER A 51 13.95 16.40 7.89
CA SER A 51 14.57 15.21 7.31
C SER A 51 14.01 13.91 7.90
N MET A 52 13.74 13.86 9.21
CA MET A 52 13.09 12.70 9.83
C MET A 52 11.69 12.50 9.28
N TYR A 53 10.89 13.55 9.18
CA TYR A 53 9.58 13.47 8.55
C TYR A 53 9.65 12.97 7.10
N ALA A 54 10.61 13.46 6.31
CA ALA A 54 10.79 13.04 4.92
C ALA A 54 11.18 11.55 4.81
N ILE A 55 12.14 11.10 5.63
CA ILE A 55 12.60 9.71 5.59
C ILE A 55 11.53 8.74 6.08
N GLN A 56 10.86 9.07 7.20
CA GLN A 56 9.82 8.19 7.74
C GLN A 56 8.60 8.11 6.81
N SER A 57 8.19 9.23 6.20
CA SER A 57 7.11 9.22 5.20
C SER A 57 7.49 8.46 3.93
N ALA A 58 8.74 8.58 3.46
CA ALA A 58 9.24 7.79 2.33
C ALA A 58 9.24 6.29 2.64
N MET A 59 9.69 5.90 3.83
CA MET A 59 9.71 4.52 4.30
C MET A 59 8.29 3.93 4.39
N ILE A 60 7.34 4.67 4.97
CA ILE A 60 5.93 4.29 5.02
C ILE A 60 5.37 4.09 3.60
N CYS A 61 5.65 5.02 2.68
CA CYS A 61 5.18 4.96 1.31
C CYS A 61 5.70 3.71 0.58
N VAL A 62 7.02 3.48 0.63
CA VAL A 62 7.67 2.34 -0.05
C VAL A 62 7.14 1.02 0.51
N TYR A 63 7.07 0.85 1.82
CA TYR A 63 6.59 -0.39 2.42
C TYR A 63 5.12 -0.66 2.13
N SER A 64 4.28 0.38 2.20
CA SER A 64 2.85 0.24 1.85
C SER A 64 2.66 -0.15 0.38
N MET A 65 3.51 0.39 -0.51
CA MET A 65 3.50 0.02 -1.92
C MET A 65 3.93 -1.44 -2.14
N VAL A 66 4.99 -1.91 -1.47
CA VAL A 66 5.44 -3.30 -1.56
C VAL A 66 4.35 -4.28 -1.11
N PHE A 67 3.74 -4.05 0.06
CA PHE A 67 2.63 -4.90 0.53
C PHE A 67 1.45 -4.90 -0.44
N THR A 68 1.13 -3.74 -1.00
CA THR A 68 0.05 -3.60 -1.99
C THR A 68 0.36 -4.37 -3.26
N ILE A 69 1.59 -4.32 -3.78
CA ILE A 69 2.00 -5.06 -4.97
C ILE A 69 1.98 -6.57 -4.73
N LEU A 70 2.46 -7.03 -3.58
CA LEU A 70 2.42 -8.45 -3.23
C LEU A 70 0.99 -8.98 -3.18
N LEU A 71 0.06 -8.21 -2.58
CA LEU A 71 -1.35 -8.57 -2.52
C LEU A 71 -2.10 -8.33 -3.84
N ALA A 72 -1.57 -7.51 -4.74
CA ALA A 72 -2.11 -7.31 -6.08
C ALA A 72 -2.09 -8.59 -6.91
N ILE A 73 -1.14 -9.51 -6.65
CA ILE A 73 -1.03 -10.79 -7.38
C ILE A 73 -2.25 -11.69 -7.13
N PRO A 74 -2.57 -12.12 -5.89
CA PRO A 74 -3.75 -12.95 -5.65
C PRO A 74 -5.06 -12.22 -5.99
N LEU A 75 -5.16 -10.91 -5.73
CA LEU A 75 -6.32 -10.10 -6.12
C LEU A 75 -6.48 -10.05 -7.65
N GLY A 76 -5.37 -9.96 -8.38
CA GLY A 76 -5.35 -9.95 -9.84
C GLY A 76 -5.83 -11.27 -10.40
N ILE A 77 -5.37 -12.39 -9.83
CA ILE A 77 -5.84 -13.73 -10.20
C ILE A 77 -7.34 -13.86 -9.92
N TYR A 78 -7.81 -13.45 -8.74
CA TYR A 78 -9.21 -13.56 -8.35
C TYR A 78 -10.17 -12.71 -9.21
N PHE A 79 -9.82 -11.44 -9.47
CA PHE A 79 -10.70 -10.52 -10.19
C PHE A 79 -10.52 -10.55 -11.71
N LEU A 80 -9.31 -10.81 -12.22
CA LEU A 80 -8.97 -10.74 -13.65
C LEU A 80 -8.64 -12.12 -14.28
N GLY A 81 -8.40 -13.17 -13.50
CA GLY A 81 -7.96 -14.49 -13.97
C GLY A 81 -9.02 -15.40 -14.60
N GLY A 82 -10.02 -14.84 -15.31
CA GLY A 82 -11.18 -15.60 -15.80
C GLY A 82 -11.50 -15.52 -17.28
N ASP A 83 -10.54 -15.12 -18.13
CA ASP A 83 -10.74 -14.98 -19.59
C ASP A 83 -9.98 -16.03 -20.43
N GLU A 84 -9.41 -17.06 -19.79
CA GLU A 84 -8.97 -18.27 -20.49
C GLU A 84 -10.08 -19.32 -20.39
N LYS A 85 -11.22 -19.04 -21.02
CA LYS A 85 -12.17 -20.11 -21.36
C LYS A 85 -11.69 -20.71 -22.68
N HIS A 86 -11.26 -21.97 -22.53
CA HIS A 86 -10.89 -22.92 -23.56
C HIS A 86 -11.91 -23.03 -24.70
#